data_AF-A0A3M1H1S4-F1
#
_entry.id   AF-A0A3M1H1S4-F1
#
_cell.length_a   1.000
_cell.length_b   1.000
_cell.length_c   1.000
_cell.angle_alpha   90.00
_cell.angle_beta   90.00
_cell.angle_gamma   90.00
#
_symmetry.space_group_name_H-M   'P 1'
#
loop_
_entity.id
_entity.type
_entity.pdbx_description
1 polymer ?
#
loop_
_entity_poly.entity_id
_entity_poly.type
_entity_poly.pdbx_seq_one_letter_code
_entity_poly.pdbx_strand_id
1 'polypeptide(L)'
;TADGRIWVQPCLSPIWDTGWSVLALCRAGLDRDDPRIRKATDWLYAKQIRRPGDWSRKCPGVPAGGWAFQYHNDFYPDTDDTSVVLMALLNSHYRDDPARREAFDRGLGWLLGLQNADGGWGAFERDVDNPIYNEVPISDSTCMLDPSEVDVSGRCVEVLAKIGYPRTHPAMARAIAYLLREQEHDGSWWGRWGVNYIYGTWSALCGLGAARLSPQAPAIRRAVAWLESVQQPCGGWGESCRSYEGGPKGQGPVTPSQTAWAVMGLLAAGHAASESCRRGVAWLLEHQRPDGGWDETEFTGTGFPGIFYLRYEGYALYFPLLALARYRAAMPR
;
A
#
# COMPACT_ATOMS: atom_id res chain seq x y z
N THR A 1 -20.81 -17.20 -10.05
CA THR A 1 -19.69 -18.09 -9.66
C THR A 1 -19.98 -19.51 -10.15
N ALA A 2 -19.02 -20.43 -10.11
CA ALA A 2 -19.18 -21.81 -10.61
C ALA A 2 -20.32 -22.59 -9.91
N ASP A 3 -20.75 -22.15 -8.72
CA ASP A 3 -21.87 -22.68 -7.93
C ASP A 3 -23.20 -21.93 -8.15
N GLY A 4 -23.29 -21.04 -9.14
CA GLY A 4 -24.51 -20.31 -9.48
C GLY A 4 -24.82 -19.08 -8.61
N ARG A 5 -23.97 -18.72 -7.65
CA ARG A 5 -24.17 -17.50 -6.83
C ARG A 5 -23.83 -16.22 -7.60
N ILE A 6 -24.51 -15.14 -7.23
CA ILE A 6 -24.28 -13.78 -7.71
C ILE A 6 -23.85 -12.93 -6.52
N TRP A 7 -22.80 -12.15 -6.71
CA TRP A 7 -22.27 -11.20 -5.73
C TRP A 7 -22.32 -9.80 -6.34
N VAL A 8 -22.72 -8.80 -5.55
CA VAL A 8 -22.64 -7.40 -5.94
C VAL A 8 -21.34 -6.85 -5.35
N GLN A 9 -20.47 -6.37 -6.22
CA GLN A 9 -19.21 -5.78 -5.77
C GLN A 9 -19.48 -4.38 -5.22
N PRO A 10 -18.99 -4.04 -4.01
CA PRO A 10 -19.17 -2.71 -3.42
C PRO A 10 -18.39 -1.64 -4.19
N CYS A 11 -17.27 -2.04 -4.80
CA CYS A 11 -16.40 -1.24 -5.64
C CYS A 11 -15.60 -2.17 -6.56
N LEU A 12 -15.02 -1.61 -7.63
CA LEU A 12 -14.14 -2.31 -8.56
C LEU A 12 -12.72 -1.75 -8.40
N SER A 13 -11.69 -2.60 -8.35
CA SER A 13 -10.29 -2.25 -8.04
C SER A 13 -9.30 -2.25 -9.24
N PRO A 14 -9.70 -1.96 -10.49
CA PRO A 14 -8.86 -2.25 -11.65
C PRO A 14 -7.57 -1.43 -11.73
N ILE A 15 -7.56 -0.18 -11.24
CA ILE A 15 -6.36 0.66 -11.29
C ILE A 15 -5.35 0.17 -10.25
N TRP A 16 -5.82 -0.05 -9.02
CA TRP A 16 -5.06 -0.66 -7.93
C TRP A 16 -4.42 -1.99 -8.33
N ASP A 17 -5.23 -2.92 -8.83
CA ASP A 17 -4.76 -4.26 -9.21
C ASP A 17 -3.78 -4.21 -10.39
N THR A 18 -3.99 -3.31 -11.34
CA THR A 18 -3.06 -3.13 -12.47
C THR A 18 -1.71 -2.60 -11.99
N GLY A 19 -1.71 -1.60 -11.11
CA GLY A 19 -0.49 -1.02 -10.56
C GLY A 19 0.34 -2.06 -9.79
N TRP A 20 -0.31 -2.82 -8.89
CA TRP A 20 0.35 -3.89 -8.16
C TRP A 20 0.85 -5.03 -9.05
N SER A 21 0.07 -5.41 -10.06
CA SER A 21 0.47 -6.45 -11.01
C SER A 21 1.71 -6.04 -11.80
N VAL A 22 1.80 -4.79 -12.28
CA VAL A 22 3.00 -4.27 -12.95
C VAL A 22 4.20 -4.33 -12.01
N LEU A 23 4.05 -3.89 -10.77
CA LEU A 23 5.12 -3.93 -9.77
C LEU A 23 5.62 -5.35 -9.50
N ALA A 24 4.71 -6.30 -9.32
CA ALA A 24 5.04 -7.71 -9.07
C ALA A 24 5.74 -8.35 -10.27
N LEU A 25 5.19 -8.19 -11.47
CA LEU A 25 5.72 -8.78 -12.70
C LEU A 25 7.08 -8.21 -13.10
N CYS A 26 7.26 -6.89 -13.03
CA CYS A 26 8.55 -6.26 -13.33
C CYS A 26 9.61 -6.68 -12.31
N ARG A 27 9.27 -6.75 -11.02
CA ARG A 27 10.19 -7.24 -9.99
C ARG A 27 10.53 -8.73 -10.18
N ALA A 28 9.59 -9.53 -10.69
CA ALA A 28 9.79 -10.94 -11.02
C ALA A 28 10.66 -11.16 -12.26
N GLY A 29 10.90 -10.13 -13.07
CA GLY A 29 11.88 -10.14 -14.16
C GLY A 29 11.31 -9.80 -15.54
N LEU A 30 10.04 -9.39 -15.65
CA LEU A 30 9.55 -8.83 -16.91
C LEU A 30 10.14 -7.45 -17.16
N ASP A 31 10.65 -7.25 -18.38
CA ASP A 31 11.20 -5.97 -18.79
C ASP A 31 10.10 -4.94 -19.10
N ARG A 32 10.43 -3.65 -19.04
CA ARG A 32 9.53 -2.55 -19.40
C ARG A 32 9.07 -2.61 -20.86
N ASP A 33 9.81 -3.25 -21.73
CA ASP A 33 9.47 -3.48 -23.14
C ASP A 33 8.57 -4.71 -23.38
N ASP A 34 8.30 -5.53 -22.34
CA ASP A 34 7.35 -6.65 -22.47
C ASP A 34 5.98 -6.11 -22.92
N PRO A 35 5.36 -6.67 -23.97
CA PRO A 35 4.10 -6.17 -24.50
C PRO A 35 2.98 -6.06 -23.46
N ARG A 36 2.99 -6.93 -22.43
CA ARG A 36 2.00 -6.91 -21.34
C ARG A 36 2.24 -5.73 -20.41
N ILE A 37 3.50 -5.42 -20.08
CA ILE A 37 3.88 -4.27 -19.24
C ILE A 37 3.60 -2.96 -19.96
N ARG A 38 3.93 -2.87 -21.26
CA ARG A 38 3.59 -1.71 -22.10
C ARG A 38 2.09 -1.47 -22.14
N LYS A 39 1.31 -2.51 -22.43
CA LYS A 39 -0.17 -2.42 -22.46
C LYS A 39 -0.73 -1.94 -21.12
N ALA A 40 -0.25 -2.48 -20.01
CA ALA A 40 -0.71 -2.10 -18.67
C ALA A 40 -0.35 -0.65 -18.34
N THR A 41 0.89 -0.23 -18.58
CA THR A 41 1.34 1.15 -18.29
C THR A 41 0.70 2.18 -19.22
N ASP A 42 0.52 1.87 -20.51
CA ASP A 42 -0.21 2.72 -21.45
C ASP A 42 -1.68 2.89 -21.03
N TRP A 43 -2.30 1.82 -20.52
CA TRP A 43 -3.65 1.89 -19.94
C TRP A 43 -3.69 2.76 -18.69
N LEU A 44 -2.71 2.66 -17.78
CA LEU A 44 -2.61 3.54 -16.61
C LEU A 44 -2.46 5.02 -17.04
N TYR A 45 -1.61 5.33 -18.03
CA TYR A 45 -1.53 6.69 -18.56
C TYR A 45 -2.86 7.21 -19.12
N ALA A 46 -3.62 6.35 -19.81
CA ALA A 46 -4.94 6.70 -20.34
C ALA A 46 -6.00 6.91 -19.24
N LYS A 47 -5.76 6.39 -18.03
CA LYS A 47 -6.63 6.56 -16.86
C LYS A 47 -6.29 7.76 -15.97
N GLN A 48 -5.24 8.52 -16.29
CA GLN A 48 -4.90 9.71 -15.52
C GLN A 48 -6.03 10.75 -15.58
N ILE A 49 -6.49 11.20 -14.42
CA ILE A 49 -7.57 12.17 -14.31
C ILE A 49 -7.02 13.58 -14.59
N ARG A 50 -7.71 14.32 -15.46
CA ARG A 50 -7.32 15.67 -15.91
C ARG A 50 -8.34 16.75 -15.59
N ARG A 51 -9.30 16.45 -14.72
CA ARG A 51 -10.32 17.39 -14.26
C ARG A 51 -10.33 17.47 -12.73
N PRO A 52 -10.69 18.64 -12.16
CA PRO A 52 -10.79 18.80 -10.72
C PRO A 52 -11.92 17.93 -10.14
N GLY A 53 -11.70 17.40 -8.94
CA GLY A 53 -12.68 16.72 -8.09
C GLY A 53 -13.01 17.54 -6.85
N ASP A 54 -13.70 16.95 -5.88
CA ASP A 54 -14.07 17.66 -4.64
C ASP A 54 -12.84 18.09 -3.83
N TRP A 55 -11.76 17.31 -3.87
CA TRP A 55 -10.44 17.64 -3.30
C TRP A 55 -9.93 19.04 -3.69
N SER A 56 -10.33 19.55 -4.86
CA SER A 56 -9.88 20.85 -5.36
C SER A 56 -10.39 22.03 -4.52
N ARG A 57 -11.47 21.85 -3.74
CA ARG A 57 -12.01 22.88 -2.84
C ARG A 57 -11.04 23.25 -1.73
N LYS A 58 -10.35 22.25 -1.16
CA LYS A 58 -9.32 22.43 -0.11
C LYS A 58 -7.95 22.75 -0.68
N CYS A 59 -7.71 22.40 -1.94
CA CYS A 59 -6.43 22.56 -2.62
C CYS A 59 -6.52 23.45 -3.88
N PRO A 60 -7.00 24.71 -3.76
CA PRO A 60 -7.12 25.59 -4.92
C PRO A 60 -5.75 25.83 -5.55
N GLY A 61 -5.65 25.59 -6.87
CA GLY A 61 -4.41 25.77 -7.63
C GLY A 61 -3.55 24.51 -7.78
N VAL A 62 -3.88 23.40 -7.12
CA VAL A 62 -3.26 22.10 -7.40
C VAL A 62 -3.86 21.54 -8.71
N PRO A 63 -3.06 21.31 -9.78
CA PRO A 63 -3.57 20.75 -11.02
C PRO A 63 -4.06 19.32 -10.84
N ALA A 64 -5.10 18.93 -11.58
CA ALA A 64 -5.55 17.54 -11.62
C ALA A 64 -4.47 16.65 -12.24
N GLY A 65 -4.21 15.51 -11.59
CA GLY A 65 -3.23 14.54 -12.08
C GLY A 65 -3.26 13.17 -11.41
N GLY A 66 -4.15 12.95 -10.44
CA GLY A 66 -4.27 11.68 -9.74
C GLY A 66 -4.92 10.57 -10.56
N TRP A 67 -4.99 9.40 -9.94
CA TRP A 67 -5.72 8.23 -10.40
C TRP A 67 -6.74 7.85 -9.32
N ALA A 68 -7.84 7.23 -9.74
CA ALA A 68 -8.84 6.68 -8.82
C ALA A 68 -8.67 5.16 -8.73
N PHE A 69 -9.34 4.55 -7.76
CA PHE A 69 -9.46 3.10 -7.64
C PHE A 69 -10.21 2.41 -8.81
N GLN A 70 -11.34 2.99 -9.25
CA GLN A 70 -12.25 2.41 -10.26
C GLN A 70 -11.92 2.81 -11.70
N TYR A 71 -12.57 2.16 -12.68
CA TYR A 71 -12.42 2.48 -14.12
C TYR A 71 -12.68 3.94 -14.49
N HIS A 72 -13.69 4.56 -13.87
CA HIS A 72 -14.21 5.88 -14.19
C HIS A 72 -14.77 6.53 -12.93
N ASN A 73 -13.93 7.26 -12.20
CA ASN A 73 -14.30 7.94 -10.97
C ASN A 73 -13.59 9.28 -10.82
N ASP A 74 -13.60 10.06 -11.90
CA ASP A 74 -12.71 11.20 -12.07
C ASP A 74 -12.86 12.34 -11.04
N PHE A 75 -13.93 12.36 -10.25
CA PHE A 75 -14.11 13.35 -9.19
C PHE A 75 -13.48 12.93 -7.86
N TYR A 76 -13.09 11.66 -7.73
CA TYR A 76 -12.53 11.08 -6.52
C TYR A 76 -11.26 10.26 -6.82
N PRO A 77 -10.21 10.88 -7.40
CA PRO A 77 -8.87 10.30 -7.34
C PRO A 77 -8.41 10.18 -5.89
N ASP A 78 -7.54 9.21 -5.62
CA ASP A 78 -7.01 8.95 -4.31
C ASP A 78 -5.47 8.86 -4.32
N THR A 79 -4.88 9.14 -3.16
CA THR A 79 -3.43 9.28 -2.96
C THR A 79 -2.73 7.93 -2.92
N ASP A 80 -3.40 6.85 -2.52
CA ASP A 80 -2.82 5.50 -2.45
C ASP A 80 -2.70 4.90 -3.86
N ASP A 81 -3.77 4.89 -4.65
CA ASP A 81 -3.74 4.49 -6.06
C ASP A 81 -2.77 5.37 -6.85
N THR A 82 -2.80 6.69 -6.66
CA THR A 82 -1.84 7.59 -7.33
C THR A 82 -0.40 7.21 -6.99
N SER A 83 -0.10 6.88 -5.73
CA SER A 83 1.24 6.47 -5.33
C SER A 83 1.65 5.13 -5.95
N VAL A 84 0.76 4.13 -5.95
CA VAL A 84 1.01 2.82 -6.57
C VAL A 84 1.18 2.93 -8.09
N VAL A 85 0.33 3.73 -8.76
CA VAL A 85 0.43 3.98 -10.20
C VAL A 85 1.75 4.67 -10.52
N LEU A 86 2.13 5.72 -9.79
CA LEU A 86 3.43 6.37 -9.99
C LEU A 86 4.58 5.37 -9.81
N MET A 87 4.54 4.49 -8.81
CA MET A 87 5.57 3.45 -8.68
C MET A 87 5.56 2.44 -9.84
N ALA A 88 4.38 2.04 -10.32
CA ALA A 88 4.25 1.14 -11.47
C ALA A 88 4.85 1.79 -12.73
N LEU A 89 4.57 3.07 -12.97
CA LEU A 89 5.06 3.85 -14.11
C LEU A 89 6.58 4.06 -14.10
N LEU A 90 7.27 3.84 -12.97
CA LEU A 90 8.74 3.76 -12.95
C LEU A 90 9.29 2.62 -13.84
N ASN A 91 8.48 1.60 -14.11
CA ASN A 91 8.78 0.49 -15.01
C ASN A 91 8.27 0.74 -16.44
N SER A 92 8.12 2.01 -16.83
CA SER A 92 7.79 2.42 -18.20
C SER A 92 8.88 3.33 -18.78
N HIS A 93 8.70 3.80 -20.01
CA HIS A 93 9.58 4.78 -20.64
C HIS A 93 9.31 6.24 -20.19
N TYR A 94 8.86 6.46 -18.95
CA TYR A 94 8.48 7.81 -18.48
C TYR A 94 9.63 8.83 -18.52
N ARG A 95 10.89 8.39 -18.48
CA ARG A 95 12.07 9.28 -18.59
C ARG A 95 12.44 9.58 -20.04
N ASP A 96 12.06 8.70 -20.96
CA ASP A 96 12.48 8.71 -22.36
C ASP A 96 11.44 9.41 -23.26
N ASP A 97 10.19 9.54 -22.77
CA ASP A 97 9.06 10.14 -23.47
C ASP A 97 8.57 11.41 -22.74
N PRO A 98 8.69 12.61 -23.34
CA PRO A 98 8.27 13.87 -22.71
C PRO A 98 6.81 13.92 -22.27
N ALA A 99 5.88 13.30 -23.02
CA ALA A 99 4.46 13.30 -22.68
C ALA A 99 4.18 12.41 -21.46
N ARG A 100 4.86 11.27 -21.38
CA ARG A 100 4.82 10.39 -20.20
C ARG A 100 5.47 11.03 -18.99
N ARG A 101 6.57 11.77 -19.19
CA ARG A 101 7.22 12.53 -18.13
C ARG A 101 6.30 13.59 -17.55
N GLU A 102 5.64 14.36 -18.42
CA GLU A 102 4.68 15.38 -18.00
C GLU A 102 3.51 14.75 -17.23
N ALA A 103 2.99 13.61 -17.69
CA ALA A 103 1.97 12.87 -16.97
C ALA A 103 2.42 12.40 -15.59
N PHE A 104 3.64 11.86 -15.49
CA PHE A 104 4.23 11.48 -14.22
C PHE A 104 4.35 12.68 -13.27
N ASP A 105 4.91 13.79 -13.75
CA ASP A 105 5.16 14.99 -12.95
C ASP A 105 3.83 15.65 -12.50
N ARG A 106 2.77 15.62 -13.33
CA ARG A 106 1.42 16.07 -12.91
C ARG A 106 0.87 15.22 -11.76
N GLY A 107 0.99 13.90 -11.85
CA GLY A 107 0.53 12.98 -10.80
C GLY A 107 1.27 13.19 -9.49
N LEU A 108 2.59 13.36 -9.58
CA LEU A 108 3.43 13.69 -8.43
C LEU A 108 3.07 15.05 -7.81
N GLY A 109 2.83 16.07 -8.64
CA GLY A 109 2.41 17.39 -8.20
C GLY A 109 1.06 17.37 -7.49
N TRP A 110 0.10 16.59 -8.02
CA TRP A 110 -1.18 16.35 -7.38
C TRP A 110 -1.01 15.69 -6.00
N LEU A 111 -0.24 14.59 -5.93
CA LEU A 111 0.03 13.87 -4.68
C LEU A 111 0.64 14.79 -3.61
N LEU A 112 1.67 15.57 -3.98
CA LEU A 112 2.31 16.53 -3.06
C LEU A 112 1.36 17.64 -2.61
N GLY A 113 0.44 18.07 -3.48
CA GLY A 113 -0.54 19.11 -3.17
C GLY A 113 -1.57 18.69 -2.10
N LEU A 114 -1.81 17.39 -1.97
CA LEU A 114 -2.78 16.80 -1.05
C LEU A 114 -2.21 16.41 0.33
N GLN A 115 -0.93 16.69 0.60
CA GLN A 115 -0.36 16.39 1.93
C GLN A 115 -1.05 17.20 3.03
N ASN A 116 -1.43 16.55 4.12
CA ASN A 116 -2.04 17.17 5.29
C ASN A 116 -1.02 17.99 6.10
N ALA A 117 -1.54 18.88 6.94
CA ALA A 117 -0.74 19.76 7.80
C ALA A 117 0.15 18.99 8.80
N ASP A 118 -0.29 17.81 9.26
CA ASP A 118 0.43 16.94 10.20
C ASP A 118 1.61 16.16 9.58
N GLY A 119 1.72 16.21 8.24
CA GLY A 119 2.75 15.57 7.44
C GLY A 119 2.33 14.30 6.71
N GLY A 120 1.16 13.72 7.02
CA GLY A 120 0.68 12.53 6.35
C GLY A 120 -0.20 12.82 5.13
N TRP A 121 -0.85 11.75 4.64
CA TRP A 121 -1.89 11.79 3.62
C TRP A 121 -3.08 10.94 4.08
N GLY A 122 -4.29 11.48 3.88
CA GLY A 122 -5.50 10.66 3.79
C GLY A 122 -5.70 10.16 2.36
N ALA A 123 -6.78 9.44 2.11
CA ALA A 123 -7.05 8.80 0.83
C ALA A 123 -7.45 9.80 -0.26
N PHE A 124 -8.35 10.74 -0.01
CA PHE A 124 -9.02 11.55 -1.04
C PHE A 124 -8.81 13.07 -0.91
N GLU A 125 -8.80 13.60 0.30
CA GLU A 125 -8.87 15.03 0.57
C GLU A 125 -7.83 15.49 1.61
N ARG A 126 -7.49 16.78 1.54
CA ARG A 126 -6.54 17.41 2.45
C ARG A 126 -7.25 18.05 3.65
N ASP A 127 -6.75 17.77 4.86
CA ASP A 127 -7.19 18.33 6.13
C ASP A 127 -8.73 18.22 6.33
N VAL A 128 -9.24 17.00 6.15
CA VAL A 128 -10.63 16.61 6.46
C VAL A 128 -10.60 15.69 7.69
N ASP A 129 -10.15 16.25 8.82
CA ASP A 129 -9.76 15.52 10.02
C ASP A 129 -10.40 16.06 11.31
N ASN A 130 -11.39 16.95 11.21
CA ASN A 130 -12.03 17.56 12.37
C ASN A 130 -12.95 16.55 13.10
N PRO A 131 -12.60 16.09 14.32
CA PRO A 131 -13.35 15.03 15.00
C PRO A 131 -14.77 15.42 15.35
N ILE A 132 -15.13 16.71 15.38
CA ILE A 132 -16.49 17.16 15.69
C ILE A 132 -17.53 16.57 14.74
N TYR A 133 -17.14 16.26 13.49
CA TYR A 133 -18.06 15.68 12.53
C TYR A 133 -18.45 14.27 12.94
N ASN A 134 -17.56 13.49 13.54
CA ASN A 134 -17.86 12.13 14.03
C ASN A 134 -18.83 12.11 15.23
N GLU A 135 -19.08 13.25 15.88
CA GLU A 135 -20.04 13.37 16.98
C GLU A 135 -21.47 13.69 16.49
N VAL A 136 -21.64 13.93 15.17
CA VAL A 136 -22.95 14.22 14.60
C VAL A 136 -23.76 12.92 14.48
N PRO A 137 -24.99 12.83 15.04
CA PRO A 137 -25.79 11.61 15.09
C PRO A 137 -26.47 11.30 13.75
N ILE A 138 -25.71 11.32 12.66
CA ILE A 138 -26.13 10.96 11.30
C ILE A 138 -25.46 9.64 10.87
N SER A 139 -24.25 9.35 11.35
CA SER A 139 -23.61 8.06 11.13
C SER A 139 -23.16 7.42 12.44
N ASP A 140 -23.51 6.15 12.62
CA ASP A 140 -22.93 5.30 13.67
C ASP A 140 -21.46 4.92 13.34
N SER A 141 -20.91 5.44 12.24
CA SER A 141 -19.53 5.24 11.81
C SER A 141 -18.69 6.51 12.02
N THR A 142 -17.48 6.33 12.51
CA THR A 142 -16.44 7.40 12.63
C THR A 142 -15.73 7.67 11.31
N CYS A 143 -16.33 7.28 10.18
CA CYS A 143 -15.71 7.23 8.86
C CYS A 143 -16.11 8.42 7.97
N MET A 144 -16.59 9.52 8.56
CA MET A 144 -16.94 10.75 7.83
C MET A 144 -15.74 11.64 7.53
N LEU A 145 -14.57 11.26 8.04
CA LEU A 145 -13.32 11.98 7.92
C LEU A 145 -12.34 11.22 7.03
N ASP A 146 -11.37 11.96 6.53
CA ASP A 146 -10.23 11.47 5.77
C ASP A 146 -8.93 12.02 6.38
N PRO A 147 -8.61 11.62 7.63
CA PRO A 147 -7.39 12.04 8.30
C PRO A 147 -6.17 11.40 7.62
N SER A 148 -4.98 11.78 8.05
CA SER A 148 -3.80 11.05 7.61
C SER A 148 -3.80 9.61 8.09
N GLU A 149 -3.30 8.73 7.24
CA GLU A 149 -3.31 7.27 7.45
C GLU A 149 -1.91 6.73 7.20
N VAL A 150 -1.44 5.81 8.05
CA VAL A 150 -0.06 5.34 8.04
C VAL A 150 0.26 4.53 6.78
N ASP A 151 -0.67 3.70 6.35
CA ASP A 151 -0.52 2.87 5.16
C ASP A 151 -0.42 3.72 3.89
N VAL A 152 -1.28 4.72 3.72
CA VAL A 152 -1.24 5.69 2.62
C VAL A 152 0.04 6.54 2.68
N SER A 153 0.38 7.07 3.85
CA SER A 153 1.57 7.90 4.04
C SER A 153 2.87 7.12 3.80
N GLY A 154 2.92 5.86 4.23
CA GLY A 154 4.03 4.93 3.96
C GLY A 154 4.23 4.71 2.46
N ARG A 155 3.14 4.57 1.71
CA ARG A 155 3.15 4.45 0.24
C ARG A 155 3.65 5.71 -0.44
N CYS A 156 3.19 6.88 0.01
CA CYS A 156 3.63 8.19 -0.48
C CYS A 156 5.15 8.37 -0.26
N VAL A 157 5.65 8.05 0.94
CA VAL A 157 7.09 8.07 1.24
C VAL A 157 7.85 7.11 0.33
N GLU A 158 7.33 5.89 0.11
CA GLU A 158 7.97 4.90 -0.75
C GLU A 158 8.16 5.42 -2.18
N VAL A 159 7.12 6.01 -2.80
CA VAL A 159 7.24 6.54 -4.17
C VAL A 159 8.18 7.74 -4.23
N LEU A 160 8.08 8.69 -3.29
CA LEU A 160 8.95 9.86 -3.23
C LEU A 160 10.42 9.45 -3.10
N ALA A 161 10.72 8.46 -2.27
CA ALA A 161 12.08 7.98 -2.08
C ALA A 161 12.63 7.30 -3.35
N LYS A 162 11.81 6.51 -4.06
CA LYS A 162 12.22 5.84 -5.30
C LYS A 162 12.54 6.80 -6.44
N ILE A 163 11.91 7.98 -6.47
CA ILE A 163 12.20 9.03 -7.46
C ILE A 163 13.29 10.00 -7.01
N GLY A 164 13.88 9.78 -5.81
CA GLY A 164 15.05 10.50 -5.34
C GLY A 164 14.76 11.77 -4.53
N TYR A 165 13.56 11.91 -3.94
CA TYR A 165 13.31 13.03 -3.02
C TYR A 165 14.21 12.89 -1.78
N PRO A 166 14.99 13.93 -1.44
CA PRO A 166 15.85 13.88 -0.27
C PRO A 166 15.01 13.91 1.01
N ARG A 167 15.50 13.27 2.08
CA ARG A 167 14.88 13.34 3.41
C ARG A 167 14.74 14.76 3.96
N THR A 168 15.55 15.69 3.45
CA THR A 168 15.50 17.12 3.80
C THR A 168 14.41 17.89 3.07
N HIS A 169 13.80 17.32 2.03
CA HIS A 169 12.65 17.94 1.38
C HIS A 169 11.51 18.07 2.40
N PRO A 170 10.87 19.25 2.56
CA PRO A 170 9.88 19.46 3.61
C PRO A 170 8.75 18.42 3.64
N ALA A 171 8.21 18.05 2.46
CA ALA A 171 7.17 17.04 2.38
C ALA A 171 7.64 15.65 2.88
N MET A 172 8.87 15.24 2.51
CA MET A 172 9.46 13.98 2.92
C MET A 172 9.79 13.97 4.42
N ALA A 173 10.38 15.06 4.92
CA ALA A 173 10.74 15.20 6.33
C ALA A 173 9.51 15.11 7.24
N ARG A 174 8.43 15.83 6.90
CA ARG A 174 7.18 15.80 7.66
C ARG A 174 6.51 14.42 7.59
N ALA A 175 6.52 13.77 6.43
CA ALA A 175 5.96 12.43 6.27
C ALA A 175 6.69 11.37 7.11
N ILE A 176 8.03 11.40 7.11
CA ILE A 176 8.83 10.52 7.97
C ILE A 176 8.52 10.82 9.44
N ALA A 177 8.42 12.09 9.82
CA ALA A 177 8.08 12.47 11.20
C ALA A 177 6.67 11.98 11.59
N TYR A 178 5.69 12.11 10.70
CA TYR A 178 4.34 11.57 10.87
C TYR A 178 4.39 10.06 11.14
N LEU A 179 5.02 9.27 10.25
CA LEU A 179 5.13 7.82 10.43
C LEU A 179 5.81 7.45 11.76
N LEU A 180 6.85 8.17 12.18
CA LEU A 180 7.52 7.88 13.45
C LEU A 180 6.68 8.22 14.69
N ARG A 181 5.79 9.21 14.61
CA ARG A 181 4.88 9.57 15.70
C ARG A 181 3.72 8.59 15.84
N GLU A 182 3.17 8.12 14.72
CA GLU A 182 2.04 7.19 14.69
C GLU A 182 2.42 5.73 15.00
N GLN A 183 3.68 5.47 15.38
CA GLN A 183 4.10 4.12 15.76
C GLN A 183 3.51 3.74 17.11
N GLU A 184 2.90 2.56 17.17
CA GLU A 184 2.39 1.98 18.40
C GLU A 184 3.51 1.68 19.40
N HIS A 185 3.15 1.59 20.68
CA HIS A 185 4.11 1.27 21.74
C HIS A 185 4.80 -0.09 21.53
N ASP A 186 4.09 -1.07 20.98
CA ASP A 186 4.62 -2.40 20.65
C ASP A 186 5.52 -2.41 19.40
N GLY A 187 5.60 -1.30 18.66
CA GLY A 187 6.40 -1.16 17.45
C GLY A 187 5.63 -1.34 16.14
N SER A 188 4.37 -1.78 16.20
CA SER A 188 3.52 -1.90 15.03
C SER A 188 3.00 -0.54 14.54
N TRP A 189 2.35 -0.54 13.39
CA TRP A 189 1.52 0.57 12.93
C TRP A 189 0.14 0.06 12.54
N TRP A 190 -0.89 0.80 12.95
CA TRP A 190 -2.27 0.52 12.58
C TRP A 190 -2.49 0.68 11.07
N GLY A 191 -3.23 -0.26 10.45
CA GLY A 191 -3.55 -0.24 9.02
C GLY A 191 -4.99 0.17 8.80
N ARG A 192 -5.25 1.16 7.95
CA ARG A 192 -6.59 1.69 7.71
C ARG A 192 -7.35 0.92 6.63
N TRP A 193 -6.66 0.57 5.55
CA TRP A 193 -7.25 0.02 4.32
C TRP A 193 -6.92 -1.46 4.09
N GLY A 194 -5.99 -2.01 4.85
CA GLY A 194 -5.68 -3.44 4.88
C GLY A 194 -5.61 -3.95 6.31
N VAL A 195 -6.06 -5.17 6.52
CA VAL A 195 -6.15 -5.81 7.83
C VAL A 195 -4.78 -6.26 8.31
N ASN A 196 -4.23 -5.75 9.41
CA ASN A 196 -4.44 -4.45 10.07
C ASN A 196 -3.05 -3.94 10.44
N TYR A 197 -2.53 -4.37 11.58
CA TYR A 197 -1.21 -3.99 12.05
C TYR A 197 -0.10 -4.58 11.18
N ILE A 198 -0.30 -5.77 10.58
CA ILE A 198 0.67 -6.31 9.61
C ILE A 198 0.73 -5.42 8.37
N TYR A 199 -0.42 -4.96 7.87
CA TYR A 199 -0.52 -4.10 6.69
C TYR A 199 0.11 -2.72 6.92
N GLY A 200 -0.29 -2.04 8.01
CA GLY A 200 0.25 -0.74 8.38
C GLY A 200 1.76 -0.79 8.61
N THR A 201 2.24 -1.81 9.34
CA THR A 201 3.67 -1.99 9.61
C THR A 201 4.46 -2.27 8.33
N TRP A 202 3.94 -3.09 7.42
CA TRP A 202 4.57 -3.32 6.12
C TRP A 202 4.71 -2.04 5.30
N SER A 203 3.65 -1.23 5.20
CA SER A 203 3.68 0.01 4.43
C SER A 203 4.67 1.02 5.02
N ALA A 204 4.63 1.23 6.35
CA ALA A 204 5.55 2.11 7.05
C ALA A 204 7.01 1.67 6.86
N LEU A 205 7.31 0.37 7.02
CA LEU A 205 8.66 -0.17 6.80
C LEU A 205 9.13 0.00 5.35
N CYS A 206 8.26 -0.19 4.35
CA CYS A 206 8.60 0.04 2.96
C CYS A 206 8.96 1.50 2.68
N GLY A 207 8.15 2.44 3.18
CA GLY A 207 8.43 3.87 3.06
C GLY A 207 9.74 4.28 3.73
N LEU A 208 9.89 3.95 5.02
CA LEU A 208 11.06 4.32 5.82
C LEU A 208 12.35 3.64 5.30
N GLY A 209 12.26 2.38 4.88
CA GLY A 209 13.35 1.64 4.25
C GLY A 209 13.77 2.23 2.91
N ALA A 210 12.81 2.59 2.05
CA ALA A 210 13.08 3.28 0.78
C ALA A 210 13.74 4.65 1.01
N ALA A 211 13.31 5.38 2.06
CA ALA A 211 13.92 6.62 2.52
C ALA A 211 15.29 6.44 3.21
N ARG A 212 15.82 5.21 3.25
CA ARG A 212 17.14 4.85 3.81
C ARG A 212 17.29 5.24 5.28
N LEU A 213 16.24 5.08 6.08
CA LEU A 213 16.41 5.08 7.52
C LEU A 213 17.29 3.89 7.92
N SER A 214 18.11 4.07 8.96
CA SER A 214 18.99 3.01 9.43
C SER A 214 18.17 1.82 9.92
N PRO A 215 18.51 0.57 9.55
CA PRO A 215 17.96 -0.64 10.18
C PRO A 215 18.11 -0.65 11.70
N GLN A 216 19.10 0.07 12.23
CA GLN A 216 19.35 0.18 13.67
C GLN A 216 18.53 1.27 14.36
N ALA A 217 17.75 2.06 13.61
CA ALA A 217 16.87 3.06 14.19
C ALA A 217 15.86 2.38 15.14
N PRO A 218 15.59 2.93 16.34
CA PRO A 218 14.70 2.30 17.32
C PRO A 218 13.33 1.92 16.76
N ALA A 219 12.73 2.78 15.94
CA ALA A 219 11.43 2.52 15.31
C ALA A 219 11.47 1.28 14.40
N ILE A 220 12.52 1.14 13.56
CA ILE A 220 12.68 0.00 12.65
C ILE A 220 12.90 -1.29 13.45
N ARG A 221 13.78 -1.26 14.46
CA ARG A 221 14.05 -2.44 15.30
C ARG A 221 12.81 -2.93 16.05
N ARG A 222 12.00 -2.02 16.61
CA ARG A 222 10.75 -2.39 17.30
C ARG A 222 9.75 -3.02 16.34
N ALA A 223 9.58 -2.45 15.15
CA ALA A 223 8.68 -2.98 14.14
C ALA A 223 9.09 -4.37 13.64
N VAL A 224 10.39 -4.59 13.42
CA VAL A 224 10.93 -5.91 13.09
C VAL A 224 10.68 -6.89 14.22
N ALA A 225 11.02 -6.52 15.47
CA ALA A 225 10.80 -7.38 16.62
C ALA A 225 9.32 -7.72 16.80
N TRP A 226 8.41 -6.77 16.53
CA TRP A 226 6.98 -7.01 16.54
C TRP A 226 6.56 -8.02 15.47
N LEU A 227 6.95 -7.83 14.20
CA LEU A 227 6.67 -8.78 13.12
C LEU A 227 7.18 -10.18 13.46
N GLU A 228 8.41 -10.30 13.96
CA GLU A 228 8.98 -11.58 14.37
C GLU A 228 8.21 -12.22 15.53
N SER A 229 7.71 -11.41 16.49
CA SER A 229 6.95 -11.90 17.65
C SER A 229 5.56 -12.44 17.29
N VAL A 230 4.96 -11.96 16.20
CA VAL A 230 3.63 -12.39 15.75
C VAL A 230 3.70 -13.39 14.58
N GLN A 231 4.90 -13.85 14.20
CA GLN A 231 5.04 -14.94 13.22
C GLN A 231 4.49 -16.25 13.79
N GLN A 232 3.67 -16.95 13.02
CA GLN A 232 3.02 -18.18 13.50
C GLN A 232 3.96 -19.41 13.40
N PRO A 233 3.66 -20.52 14.12
CA PRO A 233 4.49 -21.73 14.10
C PRO A 233 4.71 -22.34 12.70
N CYS A 234 3.79 -22.16 11.76
CA CYS A 234 3.95 -22.61 10.37
C CYS A 234 4.89 -21.72 9.53
N GLY A 235 5.30 -20.55 10.04
CA GLY A 235 6.21 -19.63 9.35
C GLY A 235 5.52 -18.47 8.64
N GLY A 236 4.21 -18.54 8.42
CA GLY A 236 3.44 -17.44 7.86
C GLY A 236 2.94 -16.45 8.91
N TRP A 237 2.23 -15.43 8.41
CA TRP A 237 1.54 -14.41 9.20
C TRP A 237 0.07 -14.36 8.83
N GLY A 238 -0.75 -14.03 9.82
CA GLY A 238 -2.20 -13.96 9.69
C GLY A 238 -2.78 -13.02 10.72
N GLU A 239 -3.71 -12.16 10.31
CA GLU A 239 -4.39 -11.23 11.20
C GLU A 239 -5.87 -11.14 10.84
N SER A 240 -6.72 -11.35 11.85
CA SER A 240 -8.17 -11.28 11.69
C SER A 240 -8.67 -9.84 11.74
N CYS A 241 -9.76 -9.56 11.04
CA CYS A 241 -10.52 -8.31 11.14
C CYS A 241 -10.90 -7.94 12.59
N ARG A 242 -11.01 -8.94 13.49
CA ARG A 242 -11.25 -8.72 14.92
C ARG A 242 -10.21 -7.83 15.58
N SER A 243 -9.01 -7.67 15.00
CA SER A 243 -7.97 -6.75 15.47
C SER A 243 -8.42 -5.27 15.48
N TYR A 244 -9.44 -4.89 14.71
CA TYR A 244 -10.04 -3.55 14.78
C TYR A 244 -10.98 -3.35 15.97
N GLU A 245 -11.46 -4.44 16.56
CA GLU A 245 -12.47 -4.46 17.63
C GLU A 245 -11.86 -4.92 18.96
N GLY A 246 -10.56 -4.67 19.16
CA GLY A 246 -9.83 -5.06 20.38
C GLY A 246 -9.37 -6.52 20.42
N GLY A 247 -9.46 -7.24 19.30
CA GLY A 247 -8.84 -8.55 19.13
C GLY A 247 -7.31 -8.48 19.13
N PRO A 248 -6.62 -9.63 19.26
CA PRO A 248 -5.16 -9.69 19.29
C PRO A 248 -4.56 -9.24 17.95
N LYS A 249 -3.55 -8.36 18.02
CA LYS A 249 -2.79 -7.86 16.86
C LYS A 249 -1.94 -8.99 16.25
N GLY A 250 -1.85 -9.04 14.92
CA GLY A 250 -1.04 -10.02 14.20
C GLY A 250 -1.47 -11.47 14.40
N GLN A 251 -2.73 -11.71 14.79
CA GLN A 251 -3.26 -13.05 15.06
C GLN A 251 -4.54 -13.30 14.26
N GLY A 252 -4.62 -14.47 13.63
CA GLY A 252 -5.72 -14.88 12.75
C GLY A 252 -5.30 -16.05 11.86
N PRO A 253 -6.16 -16.55 10.97
CA PRO A 253 -5.76 -17.52 9.96
C PRO A 253 -4.61 -16.96 9.13
N VAL A 254 -3.59 -17.79 8.83
CA VAL A 254 -2.46 -17.38 8.00
C VAL A 254 -2.91 -17.17 6.57
N THR A 255 -2.50 -16.05 5.97
CA THR A 255 -2.88 -15.70 4.61
C THR A 255 -1.65 -15.42 3.75
N PRO A 256 -1.71 -15.70 2.44
CA PRO A 256 -0.62 -15.40 1.52
C PRO A 256 -0.32 -13.90 1.43
N SER A 257 -1.33 -13.03 1.43
CA SER A 257 -1.12 -11.58 1.37
C SER A 257 -0.46 -11.02 2.62
N GLN A 258 -0.93 -11.37 3.82
CA GLN A 258 -0.33 -10.88 5.08
C GLN A 258 1.07 -11.46 5.31
N THR A 259 1.31 -12.72 4.94
CA THR A 259 2.66 -13.31 4.94
C THR A 259 3.58 -12.53 3.99
N ALA A 260 3.11 -12.20 2.79
CA ALA A 260 3.88 -11.40 1.84
C ALA A 260 4.18 -9.99 2.35
N TRP A 261 3.23 -9.32 3.02
CA TRP A 261 3.44 -8.02 3.64
C TRP A 261 4.52 -8.07 4.73
N ALA A 262 4.43 -9.04 5.65
CA ALA A 262 5.44 -9.23 6.69
C ALA A 262 6.83 -9.49 6.09
N VAL A 263 6.94 -10.39 5.10
CA VAL A 263 8.20 -10.65 4.38
C VAL A 263 8.74 -9.37 3.74
N MET A 264 7.91 -8.61 3.02
CA MET A 264 8.35 -7.36 2.39
C MET A 264 8.75 -6.29 3.40
N GLY A 265 8.10 -6.23 4.57
CA GLY A 265 8.48 -5.34 5.66
C GLY A 265 9.86 -5.68 6.24
N LEU A 266 10.10 -6.97 6.51
CA LEU A 266 11.41 -7.48 6.95
C LEU A 266 12.50 -7.18 5.91
N LEU A 267 12.20 -7.39 4.62
CA LEU A 267 13.13 -7.06 3.53
C LEU A 267 13.45 -5.56 3.48
N ALA A 268 12.45 -4.69 3.60
CA ALA A 268 12.64 -3.25 3.61
C ALA A 268 13.45 -2.77 4.83
N ALA A 269 13.37 -3.49 5.95
CA ALA A 269 14.18 -3.23 7.14
C ALA A 269 15.61 -3.79 7.07
N GLY A 270 15.98 -4.52 6.00
CA GLY A 270 17.31 -5.13 5.87
C GLY A 270 17.45 -6.50 6.57
N HIS A 271 16.34 -7.17 6.88
CA HIS A 271 16.30 -8.47 7.56
C HIS A 271 16.09 -9.65 6.60
N ALA A 272 16.58 -9.56 5.37
CA ALA A 272 16.43 -10.62 4.36
C ALA A 272 17.00 -11.98 4.82
N ALA A 273 18.10 -11.96 5.56
CA ALA A 273 18.75 -13.17 6.07
C ALA A 273 18.23 -13.61 7.45
N SER A 274 17.14 -13.02 7.98
CA SER A 274 16.57 -13.48 9.24
C SER A 274 15.85 -14.83 9.08
N GLU A 275 15.79 -15.60 10.15
CA GLU A 275 15.07 -16.87 10.15
C GLU A 275 13.58 -16.66 9.89
N SER A 276 12.99 -15.60 10.47
CA SER A 276 11.60 -15.26 10.23
C SER A 276 11.32 -14.97 8.75
N CYS A 277 12.19 -14.21 8.08
CA CYS A 277 12.03 -13.92 6.64
C CYS A 277 12.10 -15.22 5.81
N ARG A 278 13.07 -16.11 6.09
CA ARG A 278 13.20 -17.42 5.43
C ARG A 278 11.95 -18.29 5.60
N ARG A 279 11.43 -18.39 6.83
CA ARG A 279 10.24 -19.19 7.12
C ARG A 279 8.98 -18.65 6.43
N GLY A 280 8.85 -17.33 6.33
CA GLY A 280 7.77 -16.71 5.55
C GLY A 280 7.83 -17.03 4.07
N VAL A 281 9.04 -16.94 3.48
CA VAL A 281 9.29 -17.32 2.09
C VAL A 281 9.02 -18.80 1.85
N ALA A 282 9.48 -19.67 2.75
CA ALA A 282 9.21 -21.11 2.68
C ALA A 282 7.71 -21.39 2.72
N TRP A 283 6.97 -20.76 3.64
CA TRP A 283 5.52 -20.90 3.73
C TRP A 283 4.82 -20.51 2.42
N LEU A 284 5.20 -19.37 1.82
CA LEU A 284 4.65 -18.96 0.52
C LEU A 284 4.94 -19.98 -0.59
N LEU A 285 6.15 -20.56 -0.64
CA LEU A 285 6.49 -21.56 -1.65
C LEU A 285 5.72 -22.88 -1.44
N GLU A 286 5.56 -23.31 -0.18
CA GLU A 286 4.87 -24.55 0.18
C GLU A 286 3.35 -24.49 -0.06
N HIS A 287 2.76 -23.29 0.00
CA HIS A 287 1.31 -23.08 -0.16
C HIS A 287 0.94 -22.55 -1.55
N GLN A 288 1.89 -22.52 -2.49
CA GLN A 288 1.59 -22.20 -3.88
C GLN A 288 0.84 -23.37 -4.53
N ARG A 289 -0.30 -23.09 -5.15
CA ARG A 289 -1.09 -24.06 -5.90
C ARG A 289 -0.37 -24.46 -7.21
N PRO A 290 -0.73 -25.61 -7.81
CA PRO A 290 -0.18 -26.05 -9.09
C PRO A 290 -0.38 -25.07 -10.25
N ASP A 291 -1.41 -24.20 -10.20
CA ASP A 291 -1.67 -23.15 -11.19
C ASP A 291 -0.80 -21.88 -10.99
N GLY A 292 0.03 -21.87 -9.94
CA GLY A 292 0.92 -20.76 -9.59
C GLY A 292 0.30 -19.70 -8.66
N GLY A 293 -0.99 -19.82 -8.31
CA GLY A 293 -1.66 -18.91 -7.38
C GLY A 293 -1.63 -19.39 -5.92
N TRP A 294 -2.32 -18.66 -5.05
CA TRP A 294 -2.53 -19.02 -3.64
C TRP A 294 -4.01 -18.93 -3.27
N ASP A 295 -4.44 -19.79 -2.36
CA ASP A 295 -5.79 -19.74 -1.79
C ASP A 295 -5.85 -18.69 -0.69
N GLU A 296 -6.81 -17.77 -0.78
CA GLU A 296 -7.11 -16.79 0.25
C GLU A 296 -8.63 -16.56 0.32
N THR A 297 -9.26 -17.13 1.34
CA THR A 297 -10.70 -16.94 1.59
C THR A 297 -10.98 -15.83 2.57
N GLU A 298 -10.01 -15.50 3.42
CA GLU A 298 -10.10 -14.46 4.45
C GLU A 298 -10.17 -13.05 3.85
N PHE A 299 -10.77 -12.13 4.61
CA PHE A 299 -10.77 -10.72 4.28
C PHE A 299 -9.48 -10.08 4.79
N THR A 300 -8.67 -9.55 3.88
CA THR A 300 -7.40 -8.89 4.18
C THR A 300 -7.41 -7.40 3.81
N GLY A 301 -8.51 -6.92 3.20
CA GLY A 301 -8.80 -5.50 2.96
C GLY A 301 -9.82 -4.94 3.93
N THR A 302 -9.76 -3.63 4.15
CA THR A 302 -10.65 -2.91 5.07
C THR A 302 -11.25 -1.72 4.34
N GLY A 303 -12.59 -1.62 4.30
CA GLY A 303 -13.26 -0.40 3.84
C GLY A 303 -13.52 0.54 5.00
N PHE A 304 -14.20 0.03 6.03
CA PHE A 304 -14.48 0.75 7.28
C PHE A 304 -14.16 -0.16 8.48
N PRO A 305 -13.15 0.17 9.31
CA PRO A 305 -12.79 -0.60 10.50
C PRO A 305 -14.00 -0.89 11.39
N GLY A 306 -14.18 -2.15 11.78
CA GLY A 306 -15.31 -2.58 12.62
C GLY A 306 -16.67 -2.72 11.91
N ILE A 307 -16.77 -2.34 10.63
CA ILE A 307 -18.06 -2.23 9.92
C ILE A 307 -18.05 -2.96 8.58
N PHE A 308 -17.00 -2.79 7.78
CA PHE A 308 -16.97 -3.23 6.39
C PHE A 308 -15.58 -3.69 5.95
N TYR A 309 -15.48 -4.97 5.58
CA TYR A 309 -14.23 -5.62 5.16
C TYR A 309 -14.31 -6.08 3.71
N LEU A 310 -13.15 -6.13 3.06
CA LEU A 310 -13.00 -6.37 1.62
C LEU A 310 -12.06 -7.55 1.37
N ARG A 311 -12.40 -8.35 0.37
CA ARG A 311 -11.50 -9.39 -0.14
C ARG A 311 -11.05 -8.99 -1.53
N TYR A 312 -9.77 -8.65 -1.64
CA TYR A 312 -9.13 -8.32 -2.89
C TYR A 312 -8.60 -9.59 -3.54
N GLU A 313 -9.25 -10.08 -4.60
CA GLU A 313 -8.85 -11.35 -5.23
C GLU A 313 -7.41 -11.32 -5.77
N GLY A 314 -6.92 -10.15 -6.18
CA GLY A 314 -5.54 -9.97 -6.64
C GLY A 314 -4.47 -10.12 -5.54
N TYR A 315 -4.81 -9.93 -4.26
CA TYR A 315 -3.83 -9.90 -3.16
C TYR A 315 -3.09 -11.22 -3.02
N ALA A 316 -3.81 -12.33 -3.16
CA ALA A 316 -3.26 -13.68 -3.13
C ALA A 316 -2.36 -14.01 -4.35
N LEU A 317 -2.30 -13.15 -5.36
CA LEU A 317 -1.49 -13.36 -6.56
C LEU A 317 -0.26 -12.44 -6.56
N TYR A 318 -0.47 -11.12 -6.57
CA TYR A 318 0.65 -10.20 -6.78
C TYR A 318 1.49 -9.96 -5.53
N PHE A 319 0.94 -10.06 -4.31
CA PHE A 319 1.77 -9.84 -3.11
C PHE A 319 2.73 -11.00 -2.85
N PRO A 320 2.31 -12.29 -2.88
CA PRO A 320 3.25 -13.40 -2.81
C PRO A 320 4.34 -13.32 -3.89
N LEU A 321 3.95 -13.08 -5.15
CA LEU A 321 4.89 -12.94 -6.25
C LEU A 321 5.89 -11.80 -6.00
N LEU A 322 5.40 -10.62 -5.58
CA LEU A 322 6.25 -9.47 -5.29
C LEU A 322 7.20 -9.73 -4.12
N ALA A 323 6.72 -10.38 -3.04
CA ALA A 323 7.54 -10.73 -1.89
C ALA A 323 8.65 -11.71 -2.26
N LEU A 324 8.32 -12.80 -2.97
CA LEU A 324 9.29 -13.78 -3.46
C LEU A 324 10.32 -13.16 -4.40
N ALA A 325 9.87 -12.29 -5.32
CA ALA A 325 10.75 -11.62 -6.26
C ALA A 325 11.69 -10.61 -5.57
N ARG A 326 11.20 -9.88 -4.55
CA ARG A 326 12.04 -8.99 -3.71
C ARG A 326 13.04 -9.80 -2.88
N TYR A 327 12.61 -10.94 -2.30
CA TYR A 327 13.49 -11.82 -1.54
C TYR A 327 14.62 -12.37 -2.42
N ARG A 328 14.30 -12.91 -3.59
CA ARG A 328 15.30 -13.40 -4.57
C ARG A 328 16.32 -12.32 -4.93
N ALA A 329 15.90 -11.06 -5.05
CA ALA A 329 16.80 -9.94 -5.36
C ALA A 329 17.67 -9.50 -4.17
N ALA A 330 17.25 -9.77 -2.92
CA ALA A 330 17.98 -9.41 -1.71
C ALA A 330 19.01 -10.48 -1.29
N MET A 331 18.84 -11.72 -1.73
CA MET A 331 19.75 -12.81 -1.41
C MET A 331 20.99 -12.83 -2.32
N PRO A 332 22.18 -13.22 -1.81
CA PRO A 332 23.35 -13.48 -2.63
C PRO A 332 23.03 -14.55 -3.68
N ARG A 333 23.57 -14.37 -4.90
CA ARG A 333 23.50 -15.39 -5.96
C ARG A 333 24.46 -16.54 -5.71
#